data_AF-A0A662RY58-F1
#
_entry.id   AF-A0A662RY58-F1
#
_cell.length_a   1.000
_cell.length_b   1.000
_cell.length_c   1.000
_cell.angle_alpha   90.00
_cell.angle_beta   90.00
_cell.angle_gamma   90.00
#
_symmetry.space_group_name_H-M   'P 1'
#
loop_
_entity.id
_entity.type
_entity.pdbx_description
1 polymer ?
#
loop_
_entity_poly.entity_id
_entity_poly.type
_entity_poly.pdbx_seq_one_letter_code
_entity_poly.pdbx_strand_id
1 'polypeptide(L)'
;MDSPGILPPEGTPLEMVLRGAKPEAFENPVEAAVALLEDVMRRLPGEVSRVYGVDEGDPVEVLTEIARRRNLTFSSTGEPNLTEAARQVIRDYHLQRLRYYRQPPDSPD
;
A
#
# COMPACT_ATOMS: atom_id res chain seq x y z
N MET A 1 -12.14 5.03 27.18
CA MET A 1 -10.69 5.00 26.98
C MET A 1 -10.44 4.15 25.75
N ASP A 2 -10.36 4.75 24.57
CA ASP A 2 -9.83 4.07 23.38
C ASP A 2 -8.31 4.11 23.50
N SER A 3 -7.70 3.03 23.98
CA SER A 3 -6.25 2.84 23.89
C SER A 3 -5.97 2.33 22.49
N PRO A 4 -5.38 3.11 21.57
CA PRO A 4 -4.95 2.53 20.31
C PRO A 4 -3.86 1.51 20.65
N GLY A 5 -4.08 0.25 20.27
CA GLY A 5 -3.01 -0.75 20.32
C GLY A 5 -1.86 -0.28 19.45
N ILE A 6 -0.71 0.00 20.05
CA ILE A 6 0.54 0.15 19.32
C ILE A 6 0.90 -1.26 18.84
N LEU A 7 0.70 -1.55 17.56
CA LEU A 7 1.18 -2.80 16.98
C LEU A 7 2.70 -2.80 17.13
N PRO A 8 3.33 -3.80 17.80
CA PRO A 8 4.77 -3.89 17.84
C PRO A 8 5.31 -3.99 16.39
N PRO A 9 6.53 -3.48 16.11
CA PRO A 9 7.11 -3.41 14.77
C PRO A 9 7.49 -4.78 14.19
N GLU A 10 7.04 -5.87 14.78
CA GLU A 10 7.45 -7.22 14.44
C GLU A 10 6.66 -7.74 13.22
N GLY A 11 7.35 -7.82 12.08
CA GLY A 11 6.85 -8.40 10.85
C GLY A 11 7.48 -7.75 9.62
N THR A 12 7.28 -8.36 8.46
CA THR A 12 7.63 -7.74 7.18
C THR A 12 6.75 -6.49 6.94
N PRO A 13 7.20 -5.50 6.12
CA PRO A 13 6.40 -4.32 5.79
C PRO A 13 4.99 -4.68 5.29
N LEU A 14 4.90 -5.75 4.50
CA LEU A 14 3.62 -6.28 4.02
C LEU A 14 2.74 -6.81 5.16
N GLU A 15 3.26 -7.62 6.06
CA GLU A 15 2.48 -8.15 7.20
C GLU A 15 1.94 -7.03 8.08
N MET A 16 2.74 -5.98 8.32
CA MET A 16 2.29 -4.81 9.05
C MET A 16 1.12 -4.11 8.35
N VAL A 17 1.18 -3.93 7.02
CA VAL A 17 0.08 -3.39 6.23
C VAL A 17 -1.16 -4.26 6.34
N LEU A 18 -1.02 -5.58 6.17
CA LEU A 18 -2.14 -6.53 6.25
C LEU A 18 -2.81 -6.54 7.63
N ARG A 19 -2.04 -6.31 8.71
CA ARG A 19 -2.52 -6.23 10.10
C ARG A 19 -3.12 -4.87 10.46
N GLY A 20 -3.18 -3.92 9.54
CA GLY A 20 -3.83 -2.62 9.76
C GLY A 20 -2.93 -1.54 10.38
N ALA A 21 -1.59 -1.68 10.29
CA ALA A 21 -0.69 -0.62 10.70
C ALA A 21 -0.96 0.66 9.87
N LYS A 22 -1.09 1.81 10.54
CA LYS A 22 -1.39 3.08 9.87
C LYS A 22 -0.25 3.48 8.92
N PRO A 23 -0.54 4.11 7.78
CA PRO A 23 0.50 4.54 6.84
C PRO A 23 1.58 5.44 7.45
N GLU A 24 1.22 6.25 8.45
CA GLU A 24 2.13 7.17 9.14
C GLU A 24 3.08 6.47 10.13
N ALA A 25 2.80 5.21 10.49
CA ALA A 25 3.63 4.43 11.40
C ALA A 25 4.86 3.80 10.71
N PHE A 26 4.89 3.79 9.38
CA PHE A 26 6.00 3.24 8.61
C PHE A 26 7.12 4.28 8.46
N GLU A 27 8.36 3.87 8.79
CA GLU A 27 9.56 4.65 8.49
C GLU A 27 9.73 4.81 6.97
N ASN A 28 9.48 3.74 6.22
CA ASN A 28 9.46 3.74 4.77
C ASN A 28 8.09 3.25 4.23
N PRO A 29 7.09 4.14 4.08
CA PRO A 29 5.79 3.78 3.53
C PRO A 29 5.87 3.26 2.08
N VAL A 30 6.87 3.71 1.31
CA VAL A 30 7.04 3.31 -0.10
C VAL A 30 7.33 1.83 -0.20
N GLU A 31 8.27 1.32 0.60
CA GLU A 31 8.60 -0.11 0.64
C GLU A 31 7.38 -0.97 1.02
N ALA A 32 6.62 -0.53 2.02
CA ALA A 32 5.41 -1.23 2.45
C ALA A 32 4.31 -1.26 1.36
N ALA A 33 4.11 -0.14 0.66
CA ALA A 33 3.17 -0.07 -0.45
C ALA A 33 3.62 -0.87 -1.67
N VAL A 34 4.92 -0.87 -1.99
CA VAL A 34 5.51 -1.70 -3.05
C VAL A 34 5.23 -3.18 -2.77
N ALA A 35 5.55 -3.66 -1.57
CA ALA A 35 5.31 -5.05 -1.19
C ALA A 35 3.82 -5.44 -1.25
N LEU A 36 2.92 -4.52 -0.90
CA LEU A 36 1.48 -4.71 -1.07
C LEU A 36 1.09 -4.80 -2.55
N LEU A 37 1.53 -3.85 -3.38
CA LEU A 37 1.21 -3.81 -4.81
C LEU A 37 1.72 -5.06 -5.52
N GLU A 38 2.96 -5.49 -5.26
CA GLU A 38 3.52 -6.73 -5.80
C GLU A 38 2.65 -7.94 -5.46
N ASP A 39 2.26 -8.08 -4.20
CA ASP A 39 1.48 -9.23 -3.76
C ASP A 39 0.05 -9.21 -4.33
N VAL A 40 -0.55 -8.02 -4.45
CA VAL A 40 -1.88 -7.83 -5.05
C VAL A 40 -1.83 -8.13 -6.54
N MET A 41 -0.93 -7.52 -7.31
CA MET A 41 -0.83 -7.74 -8.76
C MET A 41 -0.52 -9.21 -9.08
N ARG A 42 0.29 -9.87 -8.26
CA ARG A 42 0.59 -11.29 -8.42
C ARG A 42 -0.60 -12.22 -8.19
N ARG A 43 -1.47 -11.90 -7.22
CA ARG A 43 -2.57 -12.79 -6.80
C ARG A 43 -3.92 -12.42 -7.41
N LEU A 44 -4.11 -11.16 -7.72
CA LEU A 44 -5.33 -10.55 -8.28
C LEU A 44 -4.94 -9.61 -9.43
N PRO A 45 -4.46 -10.14 -10.57
CA PRO A 45 -4.12 -9.32 -11.73
C PRO A 45 -5.30 -8.48 -12.20
N GLY A 46 -5.06 -7.21 -12.52
CA GLY A 46 -6.03 -6.22 -12.96
C GLY A 46 -6.74 -5.45 -11.83
N GLU A 47 -6.59 -5.85 -10.57
CA GLU A 47 -7.24 -5.18 -9.44
C GLU A 47 -6.65 -3.78 -9.19
N VAL A 48 -5.34 -3.61 -9.35
CA VAL A 48 -4.67 -2.30 -9.20
C VAL A 48 -5.08 -1.39 -10.35
N SER A 49 -5.09 -1.90 -11.58
CA SER A 49 -5.60 -1.17 -12.74
C SER A 49 -7.05 -0.75 -12.57
N ARG A 50 -7.91 -1.63 -12.04
CA ARG A 50 -9.33 -1.33 -11.80
C ARG A 50 -9.53 -0.21 -10.78
N VAL A 51 -8.73 -0.18 -9.70
CA VAL A 51 -8.89 0.77 -8.59
C VAL A 51 -8.27 2.14 -8.91
N TYR A 52 -7.10 2.14 -9.54
CA TYR A 52 -6.32 3.37 -9.76
C TYR A 52 -6.33 3.84 -11.22
N GLY A 53 -6.80 3.02 -12.15
CA GLY A 53 -6.83 3.29 -13.58
C GLY A 53 -5.46 3.21 -14.26
N VAL A 54 -4.43 2.70 -13.58
CA VAL A 54 -3.02 2.64 -14.02
C VAL A 54 -2.69 1.31 -14.70
N ASP A 55 -1.60 1.25 -15.45
CA ASP A 55 -1.11 -0.01 -15.99
C ASP A 55 -0.36 -0.79 -14.89
N GLU A 56 -0.62 -2.09 -14.78
CA GLU A 56 0.10 -2.97 -13.86
C GLU A 56 1.48 -3.35 -14.43
N GLY A 57 2.47 -3.45 -13.56
CA GLY A 57 3.86 -3.65 -13.96
C GLY A 57 4.79 -3.44 -12.77
N ASP A 58 5.82 -2.61 -12.98
CA ASP A 58 6.72 -2.23 -11.89
C ASP A 58 5.94 -1.47 -10.78
N PRO A 59 5.99 -1.91 -9.52
CA PRO A 59 5.24 -1.29 -8.43
C PRO A 59 5.61 0.18 -8.17
N VAL A 60 6.85 0.58 -8.42
CA VAL A 60 7.32 1.96 -8.23
C VAL A 60 6.79 2.84 -9.36
N GLU A 61 6.76 2.35 -10.59
CA GLU A 61 6.11 3.01 -11.71
C GLU A 61 4.60 3.16 -11.46
N VAL A 62 3.93 2.12 -10.97
CA VAL A 62 2.53 2.15 -10.53
C VAL A 62 2.30 3.26 -9.50
N LEU A 63 3.13 3.35 -8.46
CA LEU A 63 3.04 4.42 -7.47
C LEU A 63 3.27 5.81 -8.08
N THR A 64 4.18 5.92 -9.04
CA THR A 64 4.45 7.16 -9.77
C THR A 64 3.23 7.61 -10.58
N GLU A 65 2.56 6.69 -11.26
CA GLU A 65 1.32 6.99 -12.00
C GLU A 65 0.17 7.36 -11.08
N ILE A 66 0.01 6.65 -9.96
CA ILE A 66 -0.97 6.98 -8.92
C ILE A 66 -0.72 8.41 -8.42
N ALA A 67 0.52 8.75 -8.10
CA ALA A 67 0.91 10.08 -7.65
C ALA A 67 0.52 11.16 -8.67
N ARG A 68 0.85 10.95 -9.95
CA ARG A 68 0.49 11.88 -11.04
C ARG A 68 -1.02 12.05 -11.19
N ARG A 69 -1.78 10.96 -11.25
CA ARG A 69 -3.24 10.98 -11.45
C ARG A 69 -3.98 11.61 -10.28
N ARG A 70 -3.44 11.50 -9.07
CA ARG A 70 -4.02 12.06 -7.85
C ARG A 70 -3.47 13.45 -7.51
N ASN A 71 -2.62 14.02 -8.36
CA ASN A 71 -1.91 15.28 -8.11
C ASN A 71 -1.14 15.29 -6.78
N LEU A 72 -0.58 14.14 -6.40
CA LEU A 72 0.31 14.00 -5.25
C LEU A 72 1.74 14.30 -5.72
N THR A 73 2.08 15.58 -5.73
CA THR A 73 3.39 16.07 -6.18
C THR A 73 4.03 16.97 -5.14
N PHE A 74 5.35 17.04 -5.11
CA PHE A 74 6.04 18.05 -4.31
C PHE A 74 5.73 19.45 -4.85
N SER A 75 5.28 20.36 -3.99
CA SER A 75 4.90 21.71 -4.39
C SER A 75 6.08 22.54 -4.92
N SER A 76 7.30 22.20 -4.52
CA SER A 76 8.53 22.89 -4.92
C SER A 76 9.03 22.49 -6.31
N THR A 77 8.93 21.21 -6.67
CA THR A 77 9.51 20.66 -7.91
C THR A 77 8.46 20.23 -8.93
N GLY A 78 7.21 20.01 -8.51
CA GLY A 78 6.17 19.39 -9.33
C GLY A 78 6.37 17.89 -9.56
N GLU A 79 7.38 17.28 -8.92
CA GLU A 79 7.68 15.85 -9.08
C GLU A 79 6.69 14.97 -8.31
N PRO A 80 6.37 13.77 -8.82
CA PRO A 80 5.52 12.81 -8.12
C PRO A 80 6.04 12.49 -6.70
N ASN A 81 5.16 12.57 -5.72
CA ASN A 81 5.47 12.25 -4.33
C ASN A 81 5.08 10.81 -4.02
N LEU A 82 6.05 9.90 -4.14
CA LEU A 82 5.83 8.46 -3.90
C LEU A 82 5.44 8.16 -2.46
N THR A 83 5.94 8.91 -1.48
CA THR A 83 5.59 8.70 -0.07
C THR A 83 4.10 8.94 0.18
N GLU A 84 3.55 10.03 -0.37
CA GLU A 84 2.11 10.33 -0.23
C GLU A 84 1.25 9.35 -1.05
N ALA A 85 1.70 8.94 -2.24
CA ALA A 85 1.02 7.90 -3.01
C ALA A 85 1.01 6.55 -2.26
N ALA A 86 2.13 6.16 -1.67
CA ALA A 86 2.24 4.94 -0.88
C ALA A 86 1.29 4.97 0.32
N ARG A 87 1.23 6.09 1.03
CA ARG A 87 0.30 6.28 2.14
C ARG A 87 -1.16 6.18 1.70
N GLN A 88 -1.48 6.76 0.55
CA GLN A 88 -2.80 6.66 -0.04
C GLN A 88 -3.17 5.22 -0.39
N VAL A 89 -2.25 4.45 -0.98
CA VAL A 89 -2.46 3.03 -1.34
C VAL A 89 -2.73 2.18 -0.09
N ILE A 90 -1.89 2.29 0.94
CA ILE A 90 -2.07 1.56 2.20
C ILE A 90 -3.42 1.90 2.83
N ARG A 91 -3.81 3.18 2.83
CA ARG A 91 -5.11 3.62 3.36
C ARG A 91 -6.28 3.07 2.54
N ASP A 92 -6.18 3.08 1.22
CA ASP A 92 -7.22 2.56 0.33
C ASP A 92 -7.41 1.04 0.50
N TYR A 93 -6.33 0.30 0.78
CA TYR A 93 -6.41 -1.10 1.18
C TYR A 93 -7.17 -1.28 2.50
N HIS A 94 -6.84 -0.51 3.55
CA HIS A 94 -7.56 -0.58 4.83
C HIS A 94 -9.03 -0.17 4.72
N LEU A 95 -9.35 0.75 3.81
CA LEU A 95 -10.72 1.17 3.49
C LEU A 95 -11.45 0.21 2.53
N GLN A 96 -10.87 -0.95 2.22
CA GLN A 96 -11.44 -2.00 1.35
C GLN A 96 -11.74 -1.53 -0.08
N ARG A 97 -11.03 -0.49 -0.55
CA ARG A 97 -11.13 -0.02 -1.95
C ARG A 97 -10.30 -0.91 -2.86
N LEU A 98 -9.15 -1.37 -2.37
CA LEU A 98 -8.36 -2.45 -2.94
C LEU A 98 -8.77 -3.75 -2.26
N ARG A 99 -9.60 -4.57 -2.92
CA ARG A 99 -10.19 -5.76 -2.30
C ARG A 99 -9.22 -6.93 -2.35
N TYR A 100 -8.27 -6.89 -1.43
CA TYR A 100 -7.26 -7.92 -1.25
C TYR A 100 -7.36 -8.51 0.15
N TYR A 101 -7.22 -9.82 0.26
CA TYR A 101 -7.06 -10.50 1.54
C TYR A 101 -6.16 -11.72 1.33
N ARG A 102 -5.31 -11.99 2.31
CA ARG A 102 -4.67 -13.31 2.41
C ARG A 102 -5.55 -14.22 3.24
N GLN A 103 -5.77 -15.43 2.76
CA GLN A 103 -6.11 -16.51 3.68
C GLN A 103 -4.91 -16.67 4.63
N PRO A 104 -5.14 -16.75 5.96
CA PRO A 104 -4.07 -17.12 6.86
C PRO A 104 -3.47 -18.45 6.38
N PRO A 105 -2.15 -18.66 6.50
CA PRO A 105 -1.62 -19.98 6.29
C PRO A 105 -2.39 -20.93 7.22
N ASP A 106 -2.90 -22.04 6.69
CA ASP A 106 -3.40 -23.12 7.52
C ASP A 106 -2.28 -23.43 8.52
N SER A 107 -2.51 -23.11 9.79
CA SER A 107 -1.47 -23.20 10.82
C SER A 107 -1.35 -24.65 11.30
N PRO A 108 -0.19 -24.98 11.87
CA PRO A 108 0.90 -25.77 11.30
C PRO A 108 0.77 -27.28 11.61
N ASP A 109 1.61 -28.12 11.01
CA ASP A 109 1.93 -29.44 11.60
C ASP A 109 2.60 -29.30 12.98
#